data_AF-Q7YN75-F1
#
_entry.id   AF-Q7YN75-F1
#
_cell.length_a   1.000
_cell.length_b   1.000
_cell.length_c   1.000
_cell.angle_alpha   90.00
_cell.angle_beta   90.00
_cell.angle_gamma   90.00
#
_symmetry.space_group_name_H-M   'P 1'
#
loop_
_entity.id
_entity.type
_entity.pdbx_description
1 polymer ?
#
loop_
_entity_poly.entity_id
_entity_poly.type
_entity_poly.pdbx_seq_one_letter_code
_entity_poly.pdbx_strand_id
1 'polypeptide(L)' 'MKKQIGFILKSNKYYAILIIPFHYIHFKYKKIQIKIKKYYILNYRQEYNKGDIILFNLINNKIYGLL' A
#
# COMPACT_ATOMS: atom_id res chain seq x y z
N MET A 1 0.97 7.46 -15.70
CA MET A 1 0.52 6.64 -14.56
C MET A 1 1.74 5.94 -13.97
N LYS A 2 1.96 5.97 -12.65
CA LYS A 2 3.14 5.34 -12.02
C LYS A 2 2.71 4.06 -11.31
N LYS A 3 3.22 2.92 -11.78
CA LYS A 3 3.08 1.64 -11.09
C LYS A 3 3.81 1.69 -9.75
N GLN A 4 3.19 1.20 -8.69
CA GLN A 4 3.73 1.14 -7.34
C GLN A 4 3.54 -0.27 -6.77
N ILE A 5 4.40 -0.62 -5.82
CA ILE A 5 4.37 -1.88 -5.11
C ILE A 5 3.96 -1.60 -3.67
N GLY A 6 3.11 -2.45 -3.11
CA GLY A 6 2.72 -2.40 -1.70
C GLY A 6 2.52 -3.80 -1.14
N PHE A 7 2.34 -3.88 0.17
CA PHE A 7 2.25 -5.15 0.90
C PHE A 7 0.93 -5.22 1.68
N ILE A 8 0.37 -6.41 1.83
CA ILE A 8 -0.83 -6.61 2.65
C ILE A 8 -0.43 -6.93 4.08
N LEU A 9 -0.68 -5.98 4.98
CA LEU A 9 -0.36 -6.10 6.40
C LEU A 9 -1.33 -7.03 7.13
N LYS A 10 -2.62 -6.95 6.78
CA LYS A 10 -3.71 -7.72 7.37
C LYS A 10 -4.84 -7.80 6.35
N SER A 11 -5.54 -8.92 6.30
CA SER A 11 -6.78 -9.05 5.53
C SER A 11 -7.84 -9.80 6.31
N ASN A 12 -9.09 -9.61 5.92
CA ASN A 12 -10.24 -10.41 6.32
C ASN A 12 -11.19 -10.58 5.12
N LYS A 13 -12.37 -11.16 5.34
CA LYS A 13 -13.39 -11.43 4.31
C LYS A 13 -13.90 -10.17 3.59
N TYR A 14 -13.77 -8.99 4.18
CA TYR A 14 -14.37 -7.75 3.67
C TYR A 14 -13.32 -6.77 3.13
N TYR A 15 -12.17 -6.68 3.79
CA TYR A 15 -11.13 -5.72 3.44
C TYR A 15 -9.72 -6.28 3.66
N ALA A 16 -8.76 -5.65 3.01
CA ALA A 16 -7.34 -5.79 3.28
C ALA A 16 -6.70 -4.43 3.54
N ILE A 17 -5.64 -4.42 4.35
CA ILE A 17 -4.85 -3.22 4.66
C ILE A 17 -3.58 -3.27 3.82
N LEU A 18 -3.54 -2.45 2.78
CA LEU A 18 -2.37 -2.24 1.94
C LEU A 18 -1.44 -1.21 2.61
N ILE A 19 -0.16 -1.53 2.68
CA ILE A 19 0.89 -0.64 3.14
C ILE A 19 1.86 -0.29 2.03
N ILE A 20 2.18 1.00 1.91
CA ILE A 20 3.14 1.53 0.94
C ILE A 20 4.25 2.23 1.71
N PRO A 21 5.47 1.67 1.77
CA PRO A 21 6.61 2.36 2.36
C PRO A 21 7.06 3.49 1.45
N PHE A 22 7.46 4.62 2.04
CA PHE A 22 8.05 5.74 1.31
C PHE A 22 9.16 6.39 2.13
N HIS A 23 10.16 6.91 1.42
CA HIS A 23 11.24 7.67 2.03
C HIS A 23 10.77 9.08 2.36
N TYR A 24 11.07 9.52 3.58
CA TYR A 24 10.81 10.87 4.07
C TYR A 24 12.10 11.45 4.62
N ILE A 25 12.50 12.62 4.11
CA ILE A 25 13.69 13.33 4.59
C ILE A 25 13.28 14.15 5.82
N HIS A 26 13.85 13.83 6.98
CA HIS A 26 13.63 14.59 8.19
C HIS A 26 14.57 15.81 8.23
N PHE A 27 14.09 16.98 7.78
CA PHE A 27 14.90 18.19 7.61
C PHE A 27 15.75 18.58 8.83
N LYS A 28 15.18 18.59 10.05
CA LYS A 28 15.92 18.96 11.28
C LYS A 28 17.15 18.08 11.55
N TYR A 29 17.06 16.78 11.22
CA TYR A 29 18.10 15.81 11.54
C TYR A 29 18.90 15.37 10.30
N LYS A 30 18.56 15.88 9.11
CA LYS A 30 19.15 15.52 7.81
C LYS A 30 19.26 13.99 7.58
N LYS A 31 18.29 13.22 8.10
CA LYS A 31 18.22 11.75 7.98
C LYS A 31 17.06 11.32 7.10
N ILE A 32 17.24 10.22 6.37
CA ILE A 32 16.18 9.55 5.63
C ILE A 32 15.47 8.60 6.59
N GLN A 33 14.15 8.71 6.69
CA GLN A 33 13.28 7.83 7.46
C GLN A 33 12.32 7.11 6.52
N ILE A 34 12.04 5.84 6.77
CA ILE A 34 10.98 5.11 6.08
C ILE A 34 9.68 5.34 6.84
N LYS A 35 8.67 5.89 6.16
CA LYS A 35 7.30 6.03 6.66
C LYS A 35 6.36 5.13 5.85
N ILE A 36 5.19 4.86 6.39
CA ILE A 36 4.21 3.94 5.80
C ILE A 36 2.90 4.69 5.58
N LYS A 37 2.36 4.63 4.35
CA LYS A 37 0.96 4.98 4.09
C LYS A 37 0.11 3.70 4.14
N LYS A 38 -1.06 3.80 4.78
CA LYS A 38 -2.03 2.69 4.88
C LYS A 38 -3.25 3.01 4.04
N TYR A 39 -3.72 2.02 3.30
CA TYR A 39 -4.96 2.09 2.51
C TYR A 39 -5.82 0.88 2.84
N TYR A 40 -7.13 1.10 2.96
CA TYR A 40 -8.10 0.02 3.03
C TYR A 40 -8.56 -0.29 1.61
N ILE A 41 -8.44 -1.56 1.21
CA ILE A 41 -8.92 -2.06 -0.08
C ILE A 41 -9.98 -3.14 0.15
N LEU A 42 -10.92 -3.26 -0.78
CA LEU A 42 -11.96 -4.27 -0.71
C LEU A 42 -11.37 -5.67 -0.95
N ASN A 43 -11.86 -6.66 -0.19
CA ASN A 43 -11.40 -8.04 -0.27
C ASN A 43 -12.55 -9.06 -0.25
N TYR A 44 -13.71 -8.70 -0.81
CA TYR A 44 -14.92 -9.54 -0.78
C TYR A 44 -14.75 -10.92 -1.41
N ARG A 45 -13.84 -11.04 -2.37
CA ARG A 45 -13.47 -12.29 -3.06
C ARG A 45 -12.28 -13.00 -2.42
N GLN A 46 -11.77 -12.49 -1.30
CA GLN A 46 -10.56 -12.99 -0.63
C GLN A 46 -9.34 -13.09 -1.56
N GLU A 47 -9.24 -12.14 -2.50
CA GLU A 47 -8.15 -12.03 -3.48
C GLU A 47 -6.80 -11.69 -2.82
N TYR A 48 -6.84 -11.11 -1.62
CA TYR A 48 -5.67 -10.61 -0.92
C TYR A 48 -5.51 -11.24 0.47
N ASN A 49 -4.35 -11.84 0.70
CA ASN A 49 -3.93 -12.46 1.95
C ASN A 49 -2.83 -11.66 2.63
N LYS A 50 -2.68 -11.86 3.94
CA LYS A 50 -1.58 -11.24 4.71
C LYS A 50 -0.24 -11.73 4.16
N GLY A 51 0.63 -10.78 3.83
CA GLY A 51 1.96 -11.02 3.27
C GLY A 51 2.03 -10.82 1.75
N ASP A 52 0.89 -10.71 1.07
CA ASP A 52 0.86 -10.54 -0.38
C ASP A 52 1.50 -9.23 -0.81
N ILE A 53 2.18 -9.28 -1.96
CA ILE A 53 2.76 -8.13 -2.64
C ILE A 53 1.86 -7.79 -3.82
N ILE A 54 1.41 -6.53 -3.89
CA ILE A 54 0.48 -6.08 -4.92
C ILE A 54 1.14 -4.99 -5.77
N LEU A 55 1.00 -5.11 -7.08
CA LEU A 55 1.32 -4.07 -8.05
C LEU A 55 0.05 -3.29 -8.40
N PHE A 56 0.08 -1.98 -8.28
CA PHE A 56 -1.11 -1.14 -8.54
C PHE A 56 -0.71 0.23 -9.10
N ASN A 57 -1.70 0.93 -9.64
CA ASN A 57 -1.59 2.34 -9.99
C ASN A 57 -2.29 3.20 -8.95
N LEU A 58 -1.63 4.25 -8.49
CA LEU A 58 -2.22 5.27 -7.62
C LEU A 58 -2.54 6.52 -8.44
N ILE A 59 -3.82 6.88 -8.56
CA ILE A 59 -4.28 8.10 -9.25
C ILE A 59 -5.24 8.82 -8.31
N ASN A 60 -4.97 10.10 -8.00
CA ASN A 60 -5.80 10.92 -7.10
C ASN A 60 -6.10 10.21 -5.76
N ASN A 61 -5.09 9.58 -5.15
CA ASN A 61 -5.19 8.76 -3.93
C ASN A 61 -6.12 7.52 -4.01
N LYS A 62 -6.61 7.16 -5.20
CA LYS A 62 -7.36 5.93 -5.44
C LYS A 62 -6.44 4.84 -6.01
N ILE A 63 -6.66 3.62 -5.55
CA ILE A 63 -5.92 2.43 -5.97
C ILE A 63 -6.67 1.77 -7.11
N TYR A 64 -5.96 1.56 -8.22
CA TYR A 64 -6.43 0.80 -9.36
C TYR A 64 -5.52 -0.42 -9.50
N GLY A 65 -6.08 -1.60 -9.27
CA GLY A 65 -5.37 -2.86 -9.49
C GLY A 65 -5.11 -3.06 -10.98
N LEU A 66 -3.89 -3.45 -11.32
CA LEU A 66 -3.70 -4.31 -12.49
C LEU A 66 -3.76 -5.73 -11.94
N LEU A 67 -4.63 -6.57 -12.52
CA LEU A 67 -4.46 -8.02 -12.46
C LEU A 67 -3.02 -8.39 -12.83
#